data_AF-A0A441VA38-F1
#
_entry.id   AF-A0A441VA38-F1
#
_cell.length_a   1.000
_cell.length_b   1.000
_cell.length_c   1.000
_cell.angle_alpha   90.00
_cell.angle_beta   90.00
_cell.angle_gamma   90.00
#
_symmetry.space_group_name_H-M   'P 1'
#
loop_
_entity.id
_entity.type
_entity.pdbx_description
1 polymer ?
#
loop_
_entity_poly.entity_id
_entity_poly.type
_entity_poly.pdbx_seq_one_letter_code
_entity_poly.pdbx_strand_id
1 'polypeptide(L)' 'MDRLEAMSLFVAAVEAGSLSAAGRRFGIPLATVSRKVSDLER' A
#
# COMPACT_ATOMS: atom_id res chain seq x y z
N MET A 1 3.63 7.93 10.25
CA MET A 1 3.62 6.85 9.25
C MET A 1 4.53 5.75 9.73
N ASP A 2 4.05 4.50 9.76
CA ASP A 2 4.96 3.36 9.86
C ASP A 2 5.55 3.09 8.46
N ARG A 3 6.85 3.37 8.30
CA ARG A 3 7.55 3.23 7.01
C ARG A 3 7.63 1.77 6.56
N LEU A 4 7.79 0.82 7.49
CA LEU A 4 7.88 -0.61 7.17
C LEU A 4 6.51 -1.14 6.72
N GLU A 5 5.44 -0.68 7.36
CA GLU A 5 4.08 -0.99 6.93
C GLU A 5 3.82 -0.49 5.51
N ALA A 6 4.22 0.74 5.20
CA ALA A 6 4.07 1.30 3.86
C ALA A 6 4.90 0.57 2.80
N MET A 7 6.15 0.19 3.14
CA MET A 7 6.98 -0.65 2.26
C MET A 7 6.33 -2.01 2.01
N SER A 8 5.73 -2.62 3.03
CA SER A 8 5.01 -3.90 2.90
C SER A 8 3.79 -3.77 1.99
N LEU A 9 3.04 -2.67 2.09
CA LEU A 9 1.93 -2.36 1.19
C LEU A 9 2.39 -2.13 -0.25
N PHE A 10 3.52 -1.44 -0.43
CA PHE A 10 4.10 -1.22 -1.75
C PHE A 10 4.54 -2.53 -2.41
N VAL A 11 5.28 -3.39 -1.69
CA VAL A 11 5.68 -4.72 -2.18
C VAL A 11 4.45 -5.54 -2.59
N ALA A 12 3.43 -5.60 -1.74
CA ALA A 12 2.21 -6.34 -2.06
C ALA A 12 1.44 -5.77 -3.25
N ALA A 13 1.50 -4.46 -3.48
CA ALA A 13 0.90 -3.84 -4.66
C ALA A 13 1.64 -4.20 -5.95
N VAL A 14 2.97 -4.29 -5.89
CA VAL A 14 3.79 -4.77 -7.01
C VAL A 14 3.52 -6.26 -7.28
N GLU A 15 3.48 -7.10 -6.25
CA GLU A 15 3.15 -8.53 -6.37
C GLU A 15 1.75 -8.76 -6.93
N ALA A 16 0.76 -7.97 -6.49
CA ALA A 16 -0.64 -8.10 -6.90
C ALA A 16 -1.01 -7.28 -8.16
N GLY A 17 -0.07 -6.51 -8.70
CA GLY A 17 -0.25 -5.68 -9.90
C GLY A 17 -1.09 -4.40 -9.73
N SER A 18 -1.55 -4.07 -8.52
CA SER A 18 -2.22 -2.78 -8.25
C SER A 18 -2.34 -2.46 -6.75
N LEU A 19 -2.41 -1.17 -6.41
CA LEU A 19 -2.72 -0.70 -5.04
C LEU A 19 -4.10 -1.18 -4.55
N SER A 20 -5.07 -1.28 -5.45
CA SER A 20 -6.42 -1.78 -5.14
C SER A 20 -6.40 -3.26 -4.77
N ALA A 21 -5.54 -4.07 -5.40
CA ALA A 21 -5.38 -5.47 -5.05
C ALA A 21 -4.68 -5.64 -3.70
N ALA A 22 -3.67 -4.83 -3.39
CA ALA A 22 -3.08 -4.79 -2.06
C ALA A 22 -4.12 -4.40 -0.99
N GLY A 23 -4.93 -3.36 -1.23
CA GLY A 23 -6.00 -2.97 -0.31
C GLY A 23 -6.97 -4.11 -0.01
N ARG A 24 -7.39 -4.88 -1.04
CA ARG A 24 -8.21 -6.09 -0.85
C ARG A 24 -7.50 -7.17 -0.04
N ARG A 25 -6.21 -7.41 -0.29
CA ARG A 25 -5.39 -8.41 0.42
C ARG A 25 -5.25 -8.08 1.91
N PHE A 26 -5.10 -6.81 2.26
CA PHE A 26 -4.95 -6.35 3.66
C PHE A 26 -6.26 -5.91 4.32
N GLY A 27 -7.40 -5.96 3.62
CA GLY A 27 -8.68 -5.54 4.17
C GLY A 27 -8.77 -4.05 4.49
N ILE A 28 -8.03 -3.20 3.76
CA ILE A 28 -8.00 -1.75 3.98
C ILE A 28 -8.43 -0.97 2.74
N PRO A 29 -9.02 0.23 2.90
CA PRO A 29 -9.43 1.06 1.76
C PRO A 29 -8.27 1.45 0.85
N LEU A 30 -8.51 1.50 -0.47
CA LEU A 30 -7.53 1.98 -1.46
C LEU A 30 -6.95 3.36 -1.10
N ALA A 31 -7.79 4.28 -0.60
CA ALA A 31 -7.33 5.61 -0.19
C ALA A 31 -6.32 5.59 0.97
N THR A 32 -6.35 4.54 1.81
CA THR A 32 -5.36 4.34 2.87
C THR A 32 -4.05 3.80 2.30
N VAL A 33 -4.12 2.82 1.39
CA VAL A 33 -2.95 2.29 0.69
C VAL A 33 -2.25 3.41 -0.09
N SER A 34 -3.01 4.16 -0.89
CA SER A 34 -2.49 5.24 -1.72
C SER A 34 -1.80 6.32 -0.89
N ARG A 35 -2.41 6.81 0.20
CA ARG A 35 -1.76 7.78 1.08
C ARG A 35 -0.46 7.25 1.69
N LYS A 36 -0.46 6.00 2.17
CA LYS A 36 0.75 5.38 2.72
C LYS A 36 1.85 5.17 1.67
N VAL A 37 1.53 4.93 0.41
CA VAL A 37 2.58 4.85 -0.63
C VAL A 37 3.07 6.26 -0.99
N SER A 38 2.17 7.24 -1.15
CA SER A 38 2.58 8.62 -1.45
C SER A 38 3.43 9.25 -0.35
N ASP A 39 3.14 8.95 0.92
CA ASP A 39 3.98 9.41 2.03
C ASP A 39 5.37 8.72 2.04
N LEU A 40 5.52 7.54 1.39
CA LEU A 40 6.76 6.77 1.33
C LEU A 40 7.68 7.28 0.21
N GLU A 41 7.09 7.85 -0.84
CA GLU A 41 7.78 8.46 -2.00
C GLU A 41 8.37 9.84 -1.69
N ARG A 42 7.99 10.46 -0.58
CA ARG A 42 8.46 11.79 -0.14
C ARG A 42 9.70 11.66 0.75
#